data_AF-A0A6I7PT25-F1
#
_entry.id   AF-A0A6I7PT25-F1
#
_cell.length_a   1.000
_cell.length_b   1.000
_cell.length_c   1.000
_cell.angle_alpha   90.00
_cell.angle_beta   90.00
_cell.angle_gamma   90.00
#
_symmetry.space_group_name_H-M   'P 1'
#
loop_
_entity.id
_entity.type
_entity.pdbx_description
1 polymer ?
#
loop_
_entity_poly.entity_id
_entity_poly.type
_entity_poly.pdbx_seq_one_letter_code
_entity_poly.pdbx_strand_id
1 'polypeptide(L)'
;MKPVLAWVKANVVSVVLLAVTLVALPTMLIIGSSMSRALRTEVQADLGRQMREVSGATVEYAVEPIIPGAPAYSTRMPPNEATTNALKALLERTAEEAAAVRAMVVEFNRRDKRVLLEGLFPEPESAIARPERLDAMVRVWAGAHAALLERYGAGSPPSQADAMRQLREIAFRVEQDMTGGRPDVTLNEEQVAAMRERMTQERINLYTSRASRLRFYANPGVFAGVTAWTETTPPPLETVWEWQWRYWVQEDIVRAVANANEGASSLLDGPIKRIERVEVDPVSFAAGGGSAGDATAEVRRDFTRSLTGRGGWPTAPNPVYDVRYATVTLLVDSAMAPRVFDAFAATNLMSIIDVDIVRVEDLREHLRAGYVYTRSPASIVRMTLRVETLWLRDWTMELAPPEVRRALTGGGGMGEAGDPTGGAPRRSPARAPARAPRAGPTRGGDGPDGYDSDSGEEW
;
A
#
# COMPACT_ATOMS: atom_id res chain seq x y z
N MET A 1 51.40 -36.27 -95.72
CA MET A 1 51.86 -35.51 -94.52
C MET A 1 52.53 -34.17 -94.85
N LYS A 2 53.35 -34.04 -95.91
CA LYS A 2 53.95 -32.75 -96.33
C LYS A 2 52.97 -31.57 -96.55
N PRO A 3 51.77 -31.73 -97.15
CA PRO A 3 50.88 -30.59 -97.39
C PRO A 3 50.23 -30.05 -96.10
N VAL A 4 49.92 -30.91 -95.14
CA VAL A 4 49.37 -30.52 -93.83
C VAL A 4 50.41 -29.73 -93.02
N LEU A 5 51.68 -30.14 -93.07
CA LEU A 5 52.78 -29.46 -92.37
C LEU A 5 53.08 -28.06 -92.93
N ALA A 6 52.93 -27.87 -94.25
CA ALA A 6 53.07 -26.55 -94.88
C ALA A 6 51.93 -25.60 -94.49
N TRP A 7 50.70 -26.11 -94.43
CA TRP A 7 49.54 -25.33 -94.01
C TRP A 7 49.61 -24.92 -92.53
N VAL A 8 50.03 -25.84 -91.65
CA VAL A 8 50.25 -25.55 -90.22
C VAL A 8 51.34 -24.49 -90.02
N LYS A 9 52.43 -24.52 -90.82
CA LYS A 9 53.49 -23.51 -90.77
C LYS A 9 53.06 -22.13 -91.29
N ALA A 10 52.15 -22.07 -92.27
CA ALA A 10 51.62 -20.80 -92.78
C ALA A 10 50.56 -20.19 -91.84
N ASN A 11 49.87 -21.02 -91.06
CA ASN A 11 48.74 -20.62 -90.20
C ASN A 11 49.02 -20.92 -88.71
N VAL A 12 50.28 -20.81 -88.26
CA VAL A 12 50.71 -21.14 -86.89
C VAL A 12 49.85 -20.44 -85.85
N VAL A 13 49.52 -19.16 -86.06
CA VAL A 13 48.69 -18.37 -85.14
C VAL A 13 47.29 -18.97 -84.99
N SER A 14 46.66 -19.42 -86.08
CA SER A 14 45.32 -20.03 -86.05
C SER A 14 45.32 -21.41 -85.41
N VAL A 15 46.37 -22.22 -85.66
CA VAL A 15 46.52 -23.55 -85.06
C VAL A 15 46.80 -23.45 -83.56
N VAL A 16 47.63 -22.49 -83.14
CA VAL A 16 47.88 -22.20 -81.72
C VAL A 16 46.61 -21.69 -81.05
N LEU A 17 45.85 -20.78 -81.66
CA LEU A 17 44.57 -20.31 -81.11
C LEU A 17 43.55 -21.45 -80.99
N LEU A 18 43.42 -22.32 -81.99
CA LEU A 18 42.50 -23.47 -81.95
C LEU A 18 42.89 -24.45 -80.84
N ALA A 19 44.19 -24.76 -80.70
CA ALA A 19 44.71 -25.61 -79.63
C ALA A 19 44.50 -24.99 -78.24
N VAL A 20 44.75 -23.69 -78.09
CA VAL A 20 44.49 -22.96 -76.84
C VAL A 20 42.99 -22.97 -76.52
N THR A 21 42.10 -22.79 -77.50
CA THR A 21 40.65 -22.78 -77.28
C THR A 21 40.13 -24.17 -76.90
N LEU A 22 40.63 -25.23 -77.56
CA LEU A 22 40.29 -26.63 -77.25
C LEU A 22 40.79 -27.07 -75.86
N VAL A 23 41.88 -26.50 -75.37
CA VAL A 23 42.39 -26.77 -74.01
C VAL A 23 41.72 -25.86 -72.97
N ALA A 24 41.40 -24.61 -73.32
CA ALA A 24 40.81 -23.62 -72.42
C ALA A 24 39.36 -23.95 -72.02
N LEU A 25 38.54 -24.48 -72.93
CA LEU A 25 37.14 -24.84 -72.65
C LEU A 25 36.99 -25.96 -71.59
N PRO A 26 37.68 -27.11 -71.71
CA PRO A 26 37.67 -28.15 -70.68
C PRO A 26 38.28 -27.67 -69.36
N THR A 27 39.36 -26.89 -69.41
CA THR A 27 39.99 -26.37 -68.18
C THR A 27 39.10 -25.36 -67.48
N MET A 28 38.38 -24.47 -68.19
CA MET A 28 37.38 -23.59 -67.58
C MET A 28 36.23 -24.36 -66.93
N LEU A 29 35.72 -25.42 -67.55
CA LEU A 29 34.66 -26.25 -66.97
C LEU A 29 35.14 -27.00 -65.72
N ILE A 30 36.37 -27.54 -65.75
CA ILE A 30 36.95 -28.24 -64.60
C ILE A 30 37.20 -27.25 -63.45
N ILE A 31 37.79 -26.09 -63.73
CA ILE A 31 38.04 -25.04 -62.72
C ILE A 31 36.72 -24.48 -62.17
N GLY A 32 35.73 -24.21 -63.03
CA GLY A 32 34.41 -23.76 -62.59
C GLY A 32 33.67 -24.80 -61.73
N SER A 33 33.80 -26.09 -62.09
CA SER A 33 33.22 -27.18 -61.30
C SER A 33 33.95 -27.41 -59.97
N SER A 34 35.26 -27.15 -59.90
CA SER A 34 36.03 -27.26 -58.65
C SER A 34 35.77 -26.07 -57.73
N MET A 35 35.69 -24.85 -58.26
CA MET A 35 35.36 -23.64 -57.50
C MET A 35 33.93 -23.69 -56.96
N SER A 36 32.96 -24.19 -57.74
CA SER A 36 31.58 -24.35 -57.25
C SER A 36 31.45 -25.44 -56.18
N ARG A 37 32.21 -26.54 -56.29
CA ARG A 37 32.30 -27.53 -55.19
C ARG A 37 32.97 -26.93 -53.96
N ALA A 38 34.08 -26.21 -54.11
CA ALA A 38 34.78 -25.55 -53.02
C ALA A 38 33.88 -24.55 -52.29
N LEU A 39 33.15 -23.71 -53.03
CA LEU A 39 32.20 -22.75 -52.48
C LEU A 39 31.05 -23.44 -51.73
N ARG A 40 30.51 -24.54 -52.26
CA ARG A 40 29.47 -25.33 -51.57
C ARG A 40 29.98 -25.94 -50.28
N THR A 41 31.18 -26.52 -50.30
CA THR A 41 31.81 -27.10 -49.11
C THR A 41 32.11 -26.03 -48.07
N GLU A 42 32.60 -24.86 -48.50
CA GLU A 42 32.88 -23.73 -47.62
C GLU A 42 31.59 -23.18 -46.97
N VAL A 43 30.53 -22.94 -47.76
CA VAL A 43 29.22 -22.52 -47.24
C VAL A 43 28.61 -23.57 -46.32
N GLN A 44 28.72 -24.86 -46.63
CA GLN A 44 28.26 -25.93 -45.74
C GLN A 44 29.06 -25.99 -44.44
N ALA A 45 30.38 -25.82 -44.51
CA ALA A 45 31.24 -25.77 -43.34
C ALA A 45 30.95 -24.53 -42.48
N ASP A 46 30.67 -23.39 -43.09
CA ASP A 46 30.35 -22.14 -42.40
C ASP A 46 28.96 -22.19 -41.77
N LEU A 47 27.94 -22.67 -42.48
CA LEU A 47 26.63 -22.97 -41.92
C LEU A 47 26.73 -23.97 -40.76
N GLY A 48 27.56 -25.00 -40.90
CA GLY A 48 27.80 -25.98 -39.84
C GLY A 48 28.57 -25.41 -38.64
N ARG A 49 29.41 -24.39 -38.82
CA ARG A 49 30.07 -23.65 -37.72
C ARG A 49 29.07 -22.71 -37.03
N GLN A 50 28.35 -21.90 -37.79
CA GLN A 50 27.33 -20.99 -37.27
C GLN A 50 26.20 -21.74 -36.55
N MET A 51 25.72 -22.87 -37.11
CA MET A 51 24.75 -23.72 -36.41
C MET A 51 25.31 -24.31 -35.12
N ARG A 52 26.59 -24.68 -35.05
CA ARG A 52 27.22 -25.16 -33.81
C ARG A 52 27.40 -24.05 -32.78
N GLU A 53 27.74 -22.84 -33.21
CA GLU A 53 27.82 -21.67 -32.32
C GLU A 53 26.45 -21.30 -31.76
N VAL A 54 25.40 -21.32 -32.58
CA VAL A 54 24.03 -21.04 -32.15
C VAL A 54 23.45 -22.17 -31.30
N SER A 55 23.73 -23.44 -31.65
CA SER A 55 23.27 -24.60 -30.87
C SER A 55 24.02 -24.76 -29.55
N GLY A 56 25.28 -24.31 -29.50
CA GLY A 56 26.09 -24.27 -28.28
C GLY A 56 25.79 -23.06 -27.38
N ALA A 57 25.17 -22.02 -27.93
CA ALA A 57 24.68 -20.90 -27.14
C ALA A 57 23.44 -21.33 -26.36
N THR A 58 23.56 -21.53 -25.05
CA THR A 58 22.42 -21.75 -24.17
C THR A 58 21.87 -20.43 -23.67
N VAL A 59 20.56 -20.22 -23.80
CA VAL A 59 19.85 -19.10 -23.20
C VAL A 59 19.14 -19.59 -21.95
N GLU A 60 19.23 -18.82 -20.87
CA GLU A 60 18.46 -19.05 -19.67
C GLU A 60 17.09 -18.36 -19.80
N TYR A 61 16.04 -19.17 -19.83
CA TYR A 61 14.66 -18.71 -19.83
C TYR A 61 14.18 -18.73 -18.37
N ALA A 62 14.11 -17.55 -17.75
CA ALA A 62 13.66 -17.39 -16.38
C ALA A 62 12.35 -16.57 -16.33
N VAL A 63 11.37 -17.06 -15.56
CA VAL A 63 10.18 -16.30 -15.17
C VAL A 63 10.19 -16.20 -13.66
N GLU A 64 10.27 -14.96 -13.17
CA GLU A 64 10.07 -14.68 -11.76
C GLU A 64 8.58 -14.83 -11.44
N PRO A 65 8.23 -15.51 -10.33
CA PRO A 65 6.85 -15.68 -9.97
C PRO A 65 6.29 -14.38 -9.39
N ILE A 66 5.04 -14.08 -9.72
CA ILE A 66 4.31 -12.91 -9.19
C ILE A 66 4.15 -13.01 -7.66
N ILE A 67 4.05 -14.24 -7.14
CA ILE A 67 3.85 -14.50 -5.71
C ILE A 67 5.22 -14.55 -5.03
N PRO A 68 5.48 -13.65 -4.06
CA PRO A 68 6.72 -13.67 -3.29
C PRO A 68 6.94 -15.05 -2.65
N GLY A 69 8.13 -15.62 -2.84
CA GLY A 69 8.53 -16.92 -2.27
C GLY A 69 8.15 -18.15 -3.08
N ALA A 70 7.42 -18.02 -4.19
CA ALA A 70 7.28 -19.13 -5.14
C ALA A 70 8.63 -19.39 -5.85
N PRO A 71 8.94 -20.65 -6.24
CA PRO A 71 10.15 -20.95 -6.97
C PRO A 71 10.10 -20.34 -8.37
N ALA A 72 11.16 -19.63 -8.76
CA ALA A 72 11.30 -19.15 -10.13
C ALA A 72 11.40 -20.35 -11.10
N TYR A 73 10.69 -20.26 -12.22
CA TYR A 73 10.87 -21.21 -13.31
C TYR A 73 12.10 -20.77 -14.11
N SER A 74 13.20 -21.51 -14.03
CA SER A 74 14.38 -21.30 -14.87
C SER A 74 14.73 -22.58 -15.63
N THR A 75 14.91 -22.47 -16.94
CA THR A 75 15.39 -23.56 -17.78
C THR A 75 16.44 -23.06 -18.78
N ARG A 76 17.50 -23.86 -18.99
CA ARG A 76 18.57 -23.55 -19.94
C ARG A 76 18.41 -24.43 -21.17
N MET A 77 18.17 -23.81 -22.31
CA MET A 77 18.07 -24.51 -23.60
C MET A 77 18.61 -23.63 -24.74
N PRO A 78 18.96 -24.21 -25.89
CA PRO A 78 19.31 -23.44 -27.07
C PRO A 78 18.16 -22.49 -27.45
N PRO A 79 18.45 -21.29 -27.99
CA PRO A 79 17.43 -20.33 -28.37
C PRO A 79 16.44 -20.96 -29.36
N ASN A 80 15.20 -21.07 -28.93
CA ASN A 80 14.08 -21.58 -29.74
C ASN A 80 13.04 -20.48 -29.89
N GLU A 81 12.66 -20.18 -31.13
CA GLU A 81 11.65 -19.15 -31.44
C GLU A 81 10.31 -19.46 -30.77
N ALA A 82 9.88 -20.73 -30.79
CA ALA A 82 8.63 -21.15 -30.17
C ALA A 82 8.65 -20.91 -28.64
N THR A 83 9.74 -21.28 -27.97
CA THR A 83 9.91 -21.05 -26.52
C THR A 83 9.98 -19.55 -26.20
N THR A 84 10.69 -18.78 -27.03
CA THR A 84 10.85 -17.32 -26.84
C THR A 84 9.51 -16.60 -26.98
N ASN A 85 8.72 -16.95 -28.00
CA ASN A 85 7.40 -16.38 -28.20
C ASN A 85 6.41 -16.80 -27.11
N ALA A 86 6.45 -18.06 -26.67
CA ALA A 86 5.63 -18.53 -25.56
C ALA A 86 5.99 -17.84 -24.23
N LEU A 87 7.29 -17.66 -23.96
CA LEU A 87 7.77 -16.93 -22.78
C LEU A 87 7.34 -15.46 -22.83
N LYS A 88 7.51 -14.81 -23.99
CA LYS A 88 7.08 -13.43 -24.19
C LYS A 88 5.58 -13.28 -23.92
N ALA A 89 4.74 -14.15 -24.49
CA ALA A 89 3.29 -14.13 -24.25
C ALA A 89 2.94 -14.38 -22.77
N LEU A 90 3.67 -15.27 -22.08
CA LEU A 90 3.49 -15.51 -20.65
C LEU A 90 3.87 -14.28 -19.81
N LEU A 91 4.98 -13.61 -20.12
CA LEU A 91 5.41 -12.39 -19.44
C LEU A 91 4.44 -11.23 -19.69
N GLU A 92 3.95 -11.07 -20.93
CA GLU A 92 2.93 -10.07 -21.27
C GLU A 92 1.65 -10.32 -20.49
N ARG A 93 1.13 -11.56 -20.48
CA ARG A 93 -0.04 -11.93 -19.70
C ARG A 93 0.16 -11.72 -18.19
N THR A 94 1.32 -12.09 -17.66
CA THR A 94 1.69 -11.90 -16.25
C THR A 94 1.71 -10.41 -15.89
N ALA A 95 2.28 -9.56 -16.76
CA ALA A 95 2.29 -8.12 -16.59
C ALA A 95 0.89 -7.51 -16.64
N GLU A 96 0.03 -7.98 -17.56
CA GLU A 96 -1.38 -7.57 -17.64
C GLU A 96 -2.15 -7.96 -16.37
N GLU A 97 -2.00 -9.20 -15.89
CA GLU A 97 -2.64 -9.67 -14.65
C GLU A 97 -2.16 -8.86 -13.43
N ALA A 98 -0.85 -8.60 -13.32
CA ALA A 98 -0.28 -7.79 -12.25
C ALA A 98 -0.78 -6.33 -12.30
N ALA A 99 -0.86 -5.74 -13.49
CA ALA A 99 -1.39 -4.39 -13.69
C ALA A 99 -2.89 -4.31 -13.32
N ALA A 100 -3.68 -5.33 -13.67
CA ALA A 100 -5.09 -5.41 -13.32
C ALA A 100 -5.31 -5.52 -11.80
N VAL A 101 -4.53 -6.37 -11.11
CA VAL A 101 -4.57 -6.46 -9.64
C VAL A 101 -4.17 -5.14 -9.01
N ARG A 102 -3.09 -4.51 -9.49
CA ARG A 102 -2.65 -3.20 -9.00
C ARG A 102 -3.74 -2.14 -9.13
N ALA A 103 -4.38 -2.05 -10.31
CA ALA A 103 -5.48 -1.12 -10.54
C ALA A 103 -6.66 -1.37 -9.59
N MET A 104 -7.02 -2.64 -9.36
CA MET A 104 -8.06 -3.01 -8.40
C MET A 104 -7.72 -2.57 -6.98
N VAL A 105 -6.47 -2.77 -6.54
CA VAL A 105 -6.03 -2.36 -5.20
C VAL A 105 -5.97 -0.84 -5.06
N VAL A 106 -5.54 -0.11 -6.11
CA VAL A 106 -5.57 1.37 -6.14
C VAL A 106 -7.00 1.87 -6.02
N GLU A 107 -7.93 1.33 -6.80
CA GLU A 107 -9.34 1.72 -6.73
C GLU A 107 -9.93 1.40 -5.35
N PHE A 108 -9.66 0.20 -4.83
CA PHE A 108 -10.07 -0.17 -3.48
C PHE A 108 -9.53 0.80 -2.42
N ASN A 109 -8.27 1.25 -2.58
CA ASN A 109 -7.61 2.16 -1.64
C ASN A 109 -8.12 3.60 -1.70
N ARG A 110 -8.48 4.06 -2.91
CA ARG A 110 -9.04 5.39 -3.18
C ARG A 110 -10.55 5.46 -2.92
N ARG A 111 -11.25 4.32 -2.85
CA ARG A 111 -12.71 4.29 -2.82
C ARG A 111 -13.30 5.16 -1.71
N ASP A 112 -14.25 6.00 -2.10
CA ASP A 112 -14.98 6.93 -1.24
C ASP A 112 -14.11 8.02 -0.58
N LYS A 113 -12.83 8.14 -0.95
CA LYS A 113 -11.92 9.19 -0.44
C LYS A 113 -12.20 10.51 -1.13
N ARG A 114 -12.57 11.50 -0.33
CA ARG A 114 -12.80 12.88 -0.77
C ARG A 114 -11.85 13.82 -0.07
N VAL A 115 -11.36 14.81 -0.78
CA VAL A 115 -10.66 15.94 -0.16
C VAL A 115 -11.67 16.74 0.66
N LEU A 116 -11.24 17.23 1.82
CA LEU A 116 -12.06 18.05 2.71
C LEU A 116 -12.40 19.39 2.07
N LEU A 117 -11.47 19.93 1.28
CA LEU A 117 -11.65 21.16 0.53
C LEU A 117 -11.21 20.96 -0.93
N GLU A 118 -12.19 20.96 -1.82
CA GLU A 118 -11.99 20.92 -3.28
C GLU A 118 -11.09 22.10 -3.74
N GLY A 119 -10.14 21.82 -4.63
CA GLY A 119 -9.22 22.82 -5.18
C GLY A 119 -8.12 23.29 -4.23
N LEU A 120 -7.94 22.66 -3.06
CA LEU A 120 -6.76 22.89 -2.20
C LEU A 120 -5.57 22.00 -2.57
N PHE A 121 -5.86 20.79 -3.09
CA PHE A 121 -4.87 19.77 -3.43
C PHE A 121 -5.03 19.34 -4.90
N PRO A 122 -3.93 19.15 -5.66
CA PRO A 122 -2.54 19.55 -5.34
C PRO A 122 -2.44 21.08 -5.22
N GLU A 123 -1.26 21.69 -5.25
CA GLU A 123 -1.14 23.13 -5.01
C GLU A 123 -2.09 23.97 -5.91
N PRO A 124 -2.88 24.92 -5.35
CA PRO A 124 -3.81 25.72 -6.14
C PRO A 124 -3.09 26.50 -7.23
N GLU A 125 -3.66 26.55 -8.43
CA GLU A 125 -3.06 27.26 -9.59
C GLU A 125 -2.83 28.75 -9.32
N SER A 126 -3.67 29.37 -8.47
CA SER A 126 -3.56 30.77 -8.10
C SER A 126 -2.90 30.94 -6.73
N ALA A 127 -1.72 31.56 -6.73
CA ALA A 127 -1.01 31.96 -5.51
C ALA A 127 -1.83 32.91 -4.62
N ILE A 128 -2.75 33.68 -5.20
CA ILE A 128 -3.65 34.59 -4.47
C ILE A 128 -4.75 33.82 -3.75
N ALA A 129 -5.24 32.72 -4.34
CA ALA A 129 -6.29 31.90 -3.75
C ALA A 129 -5.76 30.99 -2.63
N ARG A 130 -4.45 30.72 -2.59
CA ARG A 130 -3.84 29.78 -1.64
C ARG A 130 -4.10 30.15 -0.16
N PRO A 131 -3.86 31.38 0.32
CA PRO A 131 -4.16 31.76 1.71
C PRO A 131 -5.63 31.58 2.07
N GLU A 132 -6.55 32.01 1.20
CA GLU A 132 -8.00 31.88 1.42
C GLU A 132 -8.42 30.41 1.57
N ARG A 133 -7.86 29.52 0.75
CA ARG A 133 -8.14 28.08 0.80
C ARG A 133 -7.56 27.43 2.05
N LEU A 134 -6.38 27.84 2.50
CA LEU A 134 -5.79 27.36 3.76
C LEU A 134 -6.67 27.75 4.96
N ASP A 135 -7.15 29.00 5.00
CA ASP A 135 -8.08 29.47 6.03
C ASP A 135 -9.42 28.74 6.00
N ALA A 136 -9.94 28.44 4.79
CA ALA A 136 -11.15 27.64 4.63
C ALA A 136 -10.96 26.22 5.17
N MET A 137 -9.81 25.61 4.94
CA MET A 137 -9.50 24.27 5.43
C MET A 137 -9.39 24.21 6.95
N VAL A 138 -8.82 25.23 7.60
CA VAL A 138 -8.83 25.37 9.07
C VAL A 138 -10.27 25.30 9.63
N ARG A 139 -11.22 25.97 8.96
CA ARG A 139 -12.64 25.95 9.38
C ARG A 139 -13.30 24.59 9.16
N VAL A 140 -13.02 23.94 8.03
CA VAL A 140 -13.62 22.63 7.68
C VAL A 140 -13.07 21.51 8.55
N TRP A 141 -11.77 21.52 8.85
CA TRP A 141 -11.07 20.47 9.60
C TRP A 141 -11.75 20.10 10.92
N ALA A 142 -12.09 21.09 11.74
CA ALA A 142 -12.73 20.85 13.04
C ALA A 142 -14.15 20.27 12.91
N GLY A 143 -14.92 20.73 11.91
CA GLY A 143 -16.30 20.30 11.68
C GLY A 143 -16.45 18.96 10.97
N ALA A 144 -15.47 18.57 10.15
CA ALA A 144 -15.54 17.37 9.31
C ALA A 144 -15.73 16.07 10.13
N HIS A 145 -15.16 16.01 11.33
CA HIS A 145 -15.25 14.85 12.21
C HIS A 145 -16.64 14.63 12.78
N ALA A 146 -17.39 15.71 13.05
CA ALA A 146 -18.78 15.60 13.47
C ALA A 146 -19.65 15.02 12.35
N ALA A 147 -19.48 15.52 11.12
CA ALA A 147 -20.18 15.02 9.94
C ALA A 147 -19.81 13.55 9.62
N LEU A 148 -18.54 13.18 9.80
CA LEU A 148 -18.07 11.81 9.66
C LEU A 148 -18.79 10.86 10.62
N LEU A 149 -18.85 11.22 11.90
CA LEU A 149 -19.53 10.42 12.93
C LEU A 149 -21.03 10.31 12.66
N GLU A 150 -21.68 11.41 12.27
CA GLU A 150 -23.10 11.43 11.92
C GLU A 150 -23.41 10.51 10.72
N ARG A 151 -22.57 10.56 9.66
CA ARG A 151 -22.72 9.72 8.45
C ARG A 151 -22.80 8.22 8.78
N TYR A 152 -22.07 7.77 9.80
CA TYR A 152 -22.05 6.36 10.24
C TYR A 152 -22.99 6.08 11.42
N GLY A 153 -23.90 7.00 11.74
CA GLY A 153 -24.92 6.82 12.78
C GLY A 153 -24.35 6.80 14.20
N ALA A 154 -23.20 7.43 14.42
CA ALA A 154 -22.62 7.58 15.74
C ALA A 154 -23.30 8.72 16.50
N GLY A 155 -23.22 8.68 17.84
CA GLY A 155 -23.70 9.81 18.63
C GLY A 155 -23.31 9.74 20.09
N SER A 156 -23.65 10.79 20.82
CA SER A 156 -23.47 10.85 22.28
C SER A 156 -24.69 10.31 23.03
N PRO A 157 -24.49 9.81 24.27
CA PRO A 157 -25.60 9.57 25.18
C PRO A 157 -26.36 10.87 25.47
N PRO A 158 -27.59 10.80 26.02
CA PRO A 158 -28.33 11.99 26.42
C PRO A 158 -27.53 12.78 27.45
N SER A 159 -27.45 14.10 27.29
CA SER A 159 -26.76 14.94 28.27
C SER A 159 -27.46 14.84 29.63
N GLN A 160 -26.73 14.99 30.72
CA GLN A 160 -27.33 14.94 32.06
C GLN A 160 -28.38 16.04 32.25
N ALA A 161 -28.14 17.23 31.70
CA ALA A 161 -29.08 18.34 31.76
C ALA A 161 -30.40 18.01 31.01
N ASP A 162 -30.30 17.45 29.80
CA ASP A 162 -31.48 17.08 29.01
C ASP A 162 -32.25 15.92 29.66
N ALA A 163 -31.53 14.91 30.17
CA ALA A 163 -32.13 13.79 30.88
C ALA A 163 -32.85 14.28 32.15
N MET A 164 -32.24 15.16 32.94
CA MET A 164 -32.87 15.73 34.14
C MET A 164 -34.10 16.57 33.81
N ARG A 165 -34.07 17.36 32.72
CA ARG A 165 -35.25 18.12 32.25
C ARG A 165 -36.41 17.17 31.92
N GLN A 166 -36.17 16.14 31.12
CA GLN A 166 -37.19 15.15 30.76
C GLN A 166 -37.70 14.37 31.99
N LEU A 167 -36.81 13.99 32.91
CA LEU A 167 -37.18 13.29 34.13
C LEU A 167 -38.03 14.15 35.07
N ARG A 168 -37.79 15.47 35.16
CA ARG A 168 -38.66 16.36 35.95
C ARG A 168 -40.08 16.44 35.39
N GLU A 169 -40.21 16.53 34.07
CA GLU A 169 -41.52 16.52 33.40
C GLU A 169 -42.27 15.20 33.58
N ILE A 170 -41.55 14.08 33.61
CA ILE A 170 -42.12 12.76 33.90
C ILE A 170 -42.50 12.68 35.39
N ALA A 171 -41.61 13.10 36.30
CA ALA A 171 -41.85 13.08 37.74
C ALA A 171 -43.12 13.85 38.12
N PHE A 172 -43.29 15.06 37.56
CA PHE A 172 -44.48 15.87 37.78
C PHE A 172 -45.77 15.16 37.35
N ARG A 173 -45.75 14.48 36.19
CA ARG A 173 -46.90 13.69 35.72
C ARG A 173 -47.19 12.49 36.62
N VAL A 174 -46.15 11.76 37.01
CA VAL A 174 -46.28 10.62 37.93
C VAL A 174 -46.85 11.06 39.28
N GLU A 175 -46.40 12.20 39.81
CA GLU A 175 -46.90 12.78 41.06
C GLU A 175 -48.36 13.23 40.93
N GLN A 176 -48.73 13.88 39.83
CA GLN A 176 -50.13 14.24 39.56
C GLN A 176 -51.03 13.00 39.47
N ASP A 177 -50.58 11.93 38.82
CA ASP A 177 -51.32 10.67 38.72
C ASP A 177 -51.50 10.02 40.10
N MET A 178 -50.45 9.99 40.93
CA MET A 178 -50.47 9.38 42.27
C MET A 178 -51.31 10.16 43.28
N THR A 179 -51.34 11.50 43.18
CA THR A 179 -52.13 12.38 44.04
C THR A 179 -53.57 12.60 43.54
N GLY A 180 -53.90 12.09 42.35
CA GLY A 180 -55.17 12.36 41.67
C GLY A 180 -55.38 13.86 41.39
N GLY A 181 -54.29 14.59 41.15
CA GLY A 181 -54.29 16.04 40.91
C GLY A 181 -54.53 16.92 42.13
N ARG A 182 -54.49 16.35 43.35
CA ARG A 182 -54.71 17.11 44.59
C ARG A 182 -53.39 17.62 45.18
N PRO A 183 -53.16 18.94 45.26
CA PRO A 183 -51.90 19.51 45.73
C PRO A 183 -51.62 19.29 47.23
N ASP A 184 -52.65 18.99 48.03
CA ASP A 184 -52.54 18.87 49.49
C ASP A 184 -52.25 17.43 49.98
N VAL A 185 -52.11 16.46 49.08
CA VAL A 185 -51.87 15.06 49.45
C VAL A 185 -50.36 14.80 49.51
N THR A 186 -49.84 14.57 50.72
CA THR A 186 -48.46 14.12 50.90
C THR A 186 -48.33 12.64 50.56
N LEU A 187 -47.30 12.28 49.80
CA LEU A 187 -47.02 10.88 49.44
C LEU A 187 -46.58 10.09 50.68
N ASN A 188 -47.13 8.89 50.84
CA ASN A 188 -46.67 7.96 51.87
C ASN A 188 -45.34 7.29 51.46
N GLU A 189 -44.71 6.58 52.39
CA GLU A 189 -43.37 5.98 52.17
C GLU A 189 -43.36 4.95 51.02
N GLU A 190 -44.45 4.20 50.87
CA GLU A 190 -44.65 3.22 49.77
C GLU A 190 -44.77 3.92 48.40
N GLN A 191 -45.54 5.00 48.32
CA GLN A 191 -45.70 5.82 47.12
C GLN A 191 -44.38 6.49 46.72
N VAL A 192 -43.60 6.95 47.70
CA VAL A 192 -42.25 7.50 47.44
C VAL A 192 -41.31 6.41 46.90
N ALA A 193 -41.35 5.20 47.44
CA ALA A 193 -40.56 4.07 46.94
C ALA A 193 -40.96 3.71 45.50
N ALA A 194 -42.27 3.57 45.22
CA ALA A 194 -42.79 3.29 43.89
C ALA A 194 -42.45 4.41 42.88
N MET A 195 -42.51 5.67 43.31
CA MET A 195 -42.09 6.82 42.48
C MET A 195 -40.61 6.72 42.13
N ARG A 196 -39.73 6.40 43.09
CA ARG A 196 -38.29 6.23 42.85
C ARG A 196 -37.99 5.09 41.87
N GLU A 197 -38.69 3.97 42.00
CA GLU A 197 -38.56 2.84 41.09
C GLU A 197 -39.00 3.22 39.67
N ARG A 198 -40.18 3.85 39.54
CA ARG A 198 -40.68 4.34 38.24
C ARG A 198 -39.72 5.35 37.61
N MET A 199 -39.18 6.29 38.38
CA MET A 199 -38.19 7.25 37.90
C MET A 199 -36.88 6.59 37.44
N THR A 200 -36.43 5.56 38.16
CA THR A 200 -35.26 4.76 37.75
C THR A 200 -35.51 4.08 36.42
N GLN A 201 -36.69 3.44 36.26
CA GLN A 201 -37.06 2.75 35.03
C GLN A 201 -37.18 3.72 33.85
N GLU A 202 -37.78 4.89 34.04
CA GLU A 202 -37.90 5.91 32.99
C GLU A 202 -36.54 6.46 32.56
N ARG A 203 -35.59 6.62 33.50
CA ARG A 203 -34.21 6.98 33.17
C ARG A 203 -33.53 5.92 32.31
N ILE A 204 -33.69 4.65 32.65
CA ILE A 204 -33.16 3.52 31.87
C ILE A 204 -33.81 3.49 30.48
N ASN A 205 -35.13 3.68 30.40
CA ASN A 205 -35.86 3.72 29.14
C ASN A 205 -35.38 4.85 28.23
N LEU A 206 -35.12 6.04 28.79
CA LEU A 206 -34.60 7.20 28.07
C LEU A 206 -33.21 6.90 27.46
N TYR A 207 -32.30 6.33 28.26
CA TYR A 207 -30.96 5.97 27.79
C TYR A 207 -31.00 4.84 26.75
N THR A 208 -31.79 3.81 27.00
CA THR A 208 -31.98 2.67 26.08
C THR A 208 -32.60 3.13 24.77
N SER A 209 -33.58 4.03 24.81
CA SER A 209 -34.21 4.61 23.63
C SER A 209 -33.20 5.40 22.79
N ARG A 210 -32.31 6.17 23.42
CA ARG A 210 -31.22 6.84 22.70
C ARG A 210 -30.25 5.83 22.09
N ALA A 211 -29.78 4.85 22.87
CA ALA A 211 -28.86 3.82 22.41
C ALA A 211 -29.43 3.05 21.20
N SER A 212 -30.74 2.76 21.21
CA SER A 212 -31.42 2.01 20.15
C SER A 212 -31.42 2.72 18.78
N ARG A 213 -31.23 4.05 18.75
CA ARG A 213 -31.18 4.86 17.53
C ARG A 213 -29.77 5.06 16.98
N LEU A 214 -28.75 4.68 17.75
CA LEU A 214 -27.35 4.84 17.38
C LEU A 214 -26.79 3.52 16.86
N ARG A 215 -25.73 3.61 16.07
CA ARG A 215 -24.89 2.47 15.69
C ARG A 215 -23.81 2.19 16.71
N PHE A 216 -23.19 3.24 17.25
CA PHE A 216 -22.18 3.19 18.31
C PHE A 216 -22.07 4.57 18.99
N TYR A 217 -21.50 4.62 20.19
CA TYR A 217 -21.23 5.88 20.87
C TYR A 217 -19.91 6.48 20.40
N ALA A 218 -19.96 7.73 19.98
CA ALA A 218 -18.77 8.55 19.72
C ALA A 218 -19.15 10.04 19.69
N ASN A 219 -18.17 10.90 19.93
CA ASN A 219 -18.29 12.34 19.74
C ASN A 219 -16.99 12.85 19.09
N PRO A 220 -16.94 14.08 18.54
CA PRO A 220 -15.74 14.57 17.88
C PRO A 220 -14.48 14.58 18.76
N GLY A 221 -14.63 14.63 20.09
CA GLY A 221 -13.53 14.57 21.04
C GLY A 221 -12.81 13.23 21.13
N VAL A 222 -13.30 12.17 20.47
CA VAL A 222 -12.58 10.88 20.40
C VAL A 222 -11.33 10.98 19.52
N PHE A 223 -11.28 11.92 18.58
CA PHE A 223 -10.16 12.05 17.65
C PHE A 223 -9.04 12.89 18.27
N ALA A 224 -7.93 12.25 18.62
CA ALA A 224 -6.76 12.91 19.16
C ALA A 224 -6.07 13.79 18.11
N GLY A 225 -5.55 14.95 18.53
CA GLY A 225 -4.84 15.88 17.64
C GLY A 225 -5.74 16.66 16.67
N VAL A 226 -7.07 16.54 16.79
CA VAL A 226 -8.03 17.36 16.06
C VAL A 226 -8.36 18.60 16.90
N THR A 227 -7.50 19.61 16.83
CA THR A 227 -7.71 20.89 17.49
C THR A 227 -7.92 21.99 16.47
N ALA A 228 -8.63 23.05 16.88
CA ALA A 228 -8.70 24.27 16.09
C ALA A 228 -7.30 24.86 15.94
N TRP A 229 -6.99 25.37 14.75
CA TRP A 229 -5.78 26.14 14.52
C TRP A 229 -5.88 27.47 15.27
N THR A 230 -4.88 27.77 16.10
CA THR A 230 -4.89 28.97 16.97
C THR A 230 -3.90 30.04 16.54
N GLU A 231 -3.03 29.74 15.57
CA GLU A 231 -2.05 30.71 15.09
C GLU A 231 -2.69 31.74 14.15
N THR A 232 -2.12 32.94 14.14
CA THR A 232 -2.58 34.04 13.28
C THR A 232 -2.16 33.87 11.82
N THR A 233 -1.11 33.09 11.57
CA THR A 233 -0.64 32.74 10.23
C THR A 233 -1.32 31.47 9.74
N PRO A 234 -1.72 31.39 8.46
CA PRO A 234 -2.24 30.16 7.89
C PRO A 234 -1.22 29.01 8.01
N PRO A 235 -1.67 27.78 8.27
CA PRO A 235 -0.79 26.61 8.33
C PRO A 235 -0.15 26.36 6.96
N PRO A 236 1.08 25.81 6.90
CA PRO A 236 1.72 25.53 5.63
C PRO A 236 1.06 24.31 4.95
N LEU A 237 1.21 24.21 3.63
CA LEU A 237 0.41 23.30 2.80
C LEU A 237 0.66 21.81 3.15
N GLU A 238 1.88 21.47 3.55
CA GLU A 238 2.28 20.15 4.04
C GLU A 238 1.62 19.77 5.37
N THR A 239 1.38 20.75 6.25
CA THR A 239 0.65 20.52 7.51
C THR A 239 -0.81 20.23 7.22
N VAL A 240 -1.40 20.97 6.29
CA VAL A 240 -2.78 20.77 5.90
C VAL A 240 -2.97 19.47 5.11
N TRP A 241 -1.95 19.05 4.34
CA TRP A 241 -1.91 17.72 3.71
C TRP A 241 -1.85 16.60 4.74
N GLU A 242 -1.06 16.75 5.80
CA GLU A 242 -1.04 15.81 6.93
C GLU A 242 -2.45 15.66 7.52
N TRP A 243 -3.16 16.77 7.74
CA TRP A 243 -4.54 16.74 8.23
C TRP A 243 -5.47 16.00 7.28
N GLN A 244 -5.38 16.26 5.97
CA GLN A 244 -6.18 15.58 4.96
C GLN A 244 -5.94 14.06 4.98
N TRP A 245 -4.69 13.64 5.06
CA TRP A 245 -4.34 12.22 5.10
C TRP A 245 -4.83 11.58 6.41
N ARG A 246 -4.61 12.25 7.53
CA ARG A 246 -5.11 11.83 8.84
C ARG A 246 -6.64 11.67 8.85
N TYR A 247 -7.37 12.58 8.22
CA TYR A 247 -8.82 12.46 8.04
C TYR A 247 -9.20 11.19 7.30
N TRP A 248 -8.50 10.85 6.21
CA TRP A 248 -8.79 9.63 5.46
C TRP A 248 -8.56 8.36 6.29
N VAL A 249 -7.52 8.33 7.13
CA VAL A 249 -7.27 7.23 8.08
C VAL A 249 -8.41 7.15 9.11
N GLN A 250 -8.80 8.29 9.69
CA GLN A 250 -9.90 8.34 10.66
C GLN A 250 -11.24 7.91 10.03
N GLU A 251 -11.48 8.28 8.77
CA GLU A 251 -12.65 7.83 8.02
C GLU A 251 -12.67 6.31 7.86
N ASP A 252 -11.54 5.67 7.54
CA ASP A 252 -11.46 4.21 7.43
C ASP A 252 -11.66 3.51 8.76
N ILE A 253 -11.12 4.07 9.86
CA ILE A 253 -11.34 3.52 11.21
C ILE A 253 -12.83 3.58 11.58
N VAL A 254 -13.49 4.72 11.34
CA VAL A 254 -14.94 4.86 11.60
C VAL A 254 -15.75 3.93 10.70
N ARG A 255 -15.34 3.77 9.43
CA ARG A 255 -15.95 2.83 8.49
C ARG A 255 -15.80 1.38 8.96
N ALA A 256 -14.62 0.98 9.41
CA ALA A 256 -14.40 -0.36 9.96
C ALA A 256 -15.25 -0.62 11.21
N VAL A 257 -15.38 0.38 12.08
CA VAL A 257 -16.28 0.31 13.24
C VAL A 257 -17.74 0.12 12.80
N ALA A 258 -18.18 0.88 11.79
CA ALA A 258 -19.53 0.74 11.25
C ALA A 258 -19.75 -0.63 10.59
N ASN A 259 -18.77 -1.14 9.84
CA ASN A 259 -18.80 -2.47 9.21
C ASN A 259 -18.85 -3.59 10.26
N ALA A 260 -18.13 -3.47 11.37
CA ALA A 260 -18.24 -4.43 12.48
C ALA A 260 -19.68 -4.52 13.00
N ASN A 261 -20.35 -3.38 13.09
CA ASN A 261 -21.74 -3.26 13.51
C ASN A 261 -22.77 -3.54 12.41
N GLU A 262 -22.34 -3.94 11.22
CA GLU A 262 -23.24 -4.33 10.15
C GLU A 262 -24.11 -5.54 10.57
N GLY A 263 -25.38 -5.51 10.15
CA GLY A 263 -26.39 -6.49 10.56
C GLY A 263 -26.99 -6.29 11.96
N ALA A 264 -26.40 -5.45 12.81
CA ALA A 264 -27.02 -5.09 14.09
C ALA A 264 -28.19 -4.13 13.87
N SER A 265 -29.29 -4.30 14.62
CA SER A 265 -30.43 -3.37 14.57
C SER A 265 -30.13 -2.07 15.30
N SER A 266 -29.27 -2.13 16.33
CA SER A 266 -28.88 -0.98 17.14
C SER A 266 -27.52 -1.18 17.80
N LEU A 267 -27.01 -0.13 18.44
CA LEU A 267 -25.82 -0.16 19.30
C LEU A 267 -25.85 -1.30 20.33
N LEU A 268 -27.04 -1.57 20.87
CA LEU A 268 -27.22 -2.56 21.94
C LEU A 268 -26.88 -3.98 21.46
N ASP A 269 -27.02 -4.24 20.17
CA ASP A 269 -26.86 -5.55 19.54
C ASP A 269 -25.55 -5.67 18.74
N GLY A 270 -24.86 -4.56 18.47
CA GLY A 270 -23.61 -4.54 17.70
C GLY A 270 -22.37 -4.89 18.52
N PRO A 271 -21.30 -5.44 17.91
CA PRO A 271 -20.04 -5.73 18.61
C PRO A 271 -19.43 -4.49 19.27
N ILE A 272 -19.33 -3.38 18.54
CA ILE A 272 -18.66 -2.17 19.04
C ILE A 272 -19.69 -1.23 19.65
N LYS A 273 -19.53 -0.95 20.93
CA LYS A 273 -20.46 -0.13 21.70
C LYS A 273 -20.04 1.34 21.69
N ARG A 274 -18.74 1.60 21.75
CA ARG A 274 -18.20 2.96 21.85
C ARG A 274 -16.79 3.05 21.29
N ILE A 275 -16.49 4.18 20.65
CA ILE A 275 -15.13 4.64 20.40
C ILE A 275 -14.73 5.56 21.56
N GLU A 276 -13.66 5.22 22.28
CA GLU A 276 -13.12 6.07 23.34
C GLU A 276 -12.04 7.01 22.81
N ARG A 277 -11.17 6.51 21.92
CA ARG A 277 -10.07 7.29 21.35
C ARG A 277 -9.68 6.78 19.97
N VAL A 278 -9.33 7.70 19.07
CA VAL A 278 -8.67 7.44 17.79
C VAL A 278 -7.49 8.39 17.69
N GLU A 279 -6.29 7.84 17.63
CA GLU A 279 -5.05 8.60 17.54
C GLU A 279 -4.26 8.12 16.33
N VAL A 280 -4.06 9.00 15.36
CA VAL A 280 -3.23 8.70 14.19
C VAL A 280 -1.86 9.32 14.43
N ASP A 281 -0.81 8.53 14.25
CA ASP A 281 0.57 8.99 14.43
C ASP A 281 0.83 10.16 13.48
N PRO A 282 1.32 11.32 13.98
CA PRO A 282 1.63 12.45 13.13
C PRO A 282 2.83 12.12 12.22
N VAL A 283 2.80 12.66 11.01
CA VAL A 283 3.92 12.54 10.07
C VAL A 283 4.37 13.93 9.65
N SER A 284 5.68 14.15 9.67
CA SER A 284 6.28 15.36 9.14
C SER A 284 6.89 15.12 7.76
N PHE A 285 6.74 16.11 6.89
CA PHE A 285 7.35 16.15 5.55
C PHE A 285 8.53 17.13 5.48
N ALA A 286 8.95 17.69 6.63
CA ALA A 286 10.07 18.62 6.70
C ALA A 286 11.40 17.87 6.44
N ALA A 287 11.79 17.81 5.17
CA ALA A 287 13.13 17.48 4.66
C ALA A 287 13.74 16.14 5.15
N GLY A 288 13.19 15.02 4.68
CA GLY A 288 13.92 13.73 4.73
C GLY A 288 14.62 13.44 3.41
N GLY A 289 15.94 13.23 3.45
CA GLY A 289 16.76 12.80 2.30
C GLY A 289 16.64 11.31 1.97
N GLY A 290 15.47 10.72 2.17
CA GLY A 290 15.23 9.31 1.87
C GLY A 290 15.06 9.11 0.37
N SER A 291 16.03 8.49 -0.29
CA SER A 291 15.87 8.09 -1.70
C SER A 291 14.76 7.06 -1.79
N ALA A 292 13.64 7.39 -2.44
CA ALA A 292 12.69 6.36 -2.85
C ALA A 292 13.44 5.47 -3.84
N GLY A 293 13.66 4.21 -3.48
CA GLY A 293 14.34 3.25 -4.34
C GLY A 293 13.63 3.08 -5.69
N ASP A 294 14.22 2.28 -6.57
CA ASP A 294 13.61 1.92 -7.86
C ASP A 294 12.21 1.32 -7.66
N ALA A 295 11.21 1.87 -8.37
CA ALA A 295 9.82 1.40 -8.33
C ALA A 295 9.65 -0.07 -8.76
N THR A 296 10.64 -0.62 -9.44
CA THR A 296 10.68 -2.03 -9.87
C THR A 296 11.38 -2.94 -8.86
N ALA A 297 12.05 -2.40 -7.85
CA ALA A 297 12.72 -3.20 -6.82
C ALA A 297 11.73 -3.76 -5.80
N GLU A 298 12.00 -4.98 -5.32
CA GLU A 298 11.25 -5.58 -4.23
C GLU A 298 11.31 -4.69 -2.98
N VAL A 299 10.15 -4.37 -2.41
CA VAL A 299 10.07 -3.62 -1.16
C VAL A 299 10.53 -4.53 -0.01
N ARG A 300 11.73 -4.27 0.51
CA ARG A 300 12.32 -5.03 1.61
C ARG A 300 11.43 -4.96 2.86
N ARG A 301 11.11 -6.13 3.41
CA ARG A 301 10.38 -6.25 4.67
C ARG A 301 11.30 -6.09 5.88
N ASP A 302 10.83 -5.37 6.89
CA ASP A 302 11.49 -5.16 8.18
C ASP A 302 10.56 -5.56 9.33
N PHE A 303 10.67 -6.82 9.77
CA PHE A 303 9.87 -7.39 10.86
C PHE A 303 10.26 -6.89 12.25
N THR A 304 11.34 -6.12 12.37
CA THR A 304 11.71 -5.51 13.67
C THR A 304 10.78 -4.35 14.05
N ARG A 305 10.02 -3.83 13.08
CA ARG A 305 9.15 -2.65 13.25
C ARG A 305 7.66 -2.97 13.27
N SER A 306 7.24 -3.93 12.46
CA SER A 306 5.84 -4.34 12.35
C SER A 306 5.77 -5.83 12.06
N LEU A 307 4.73 -6.50 12.58
CA LEU A 307 4.45 -7.92 12.30
C LEU A 307 4.31 -8.20 10.79
N THR A 308 3.85 -7.21 10.03
CA THR A 308 3.66 -7.31 8.57
C THR A 308 4.98 -7.17 7.81
N GLY A 309 6.02 -6.67 8.48
CA GLY A 309 7.29 -6.28 7.90
C GLY A 309 7.19 -5.05 6.99
N ARG A 310 6.04 -4.40 6.88
CA ARG A 310 5.87 -3.24 5.99
C ARG A 310 6.42 -1.99 6.65
N GLY A 311 7.13 -1.22 5.85
CA GLY A 311 7.67 0.08 6.22
C GLY A 311 7.22 1.14 5.22
N GLY A 312 7.05 2.36 5.71
CA GLY A 312 6.72 3.51 4.88
C GLY A 312 7.46 4.76 5.36
N TRP A 313 7.15 5.90 4.75
CA TRP A 313 7.69 7.18 5.21
C TRP A 313 7.33 7.46 6.69
N PRO A 314 8.24 8.07 7.48
CA PRO A 314 9.61 8.47 7.14
C PRO A 314 10.66 7.38 7.36
N THR A 315 10.30 6.30 8.03
CA THR A 315 11.30 5.40 8.63
C THR A 315 11.84 4.36 7.66
N ALA A 316 11.04 3.92 6.69
CA ALA A 316 11.40 2.93 5.67
C ALA A 316 10.74 3.32 4.34
N PRO A 317 11.22 4.39 3.69
CA PRO A 317 10.65 4.89 2.44
C PRO A 317 10.75 3.83 1.33
N ASN A 318 9.68 3.73 0.55
CA ASN A 318 9.62 2.87 -0.63
C ASN A 318 8.82 3.60 -1.73
N PRO A 319 8.98 3.23 -3.01
CA PRO A 319 8.37 3.95 -4.13
C PRO A 319 6.87 3.66 -4.33
N VAL A 320 6.31 2.62 -3.71
CA VAL A 320 4.98 2.09 -4.05
C VAL A 320 3.88 2.61 -3.13
N TYR A 321 4.14 2.67 -1.83
CA TYR A 321 3.12 2.99 -0.84
C TYR A 321 3.72 3.64 0.40
N ASP A 322 2.85 4.28 1.17
CA ASP A 322 3.16 4.74 2.52
C ASP A 322 2.35 3.98 3.56
N VAL A 323 2.89 3.92 4.77
CA VAL A 323 2.28 3.25 5.91
C VAL A 323 1.92 4.30 6.95
N ARG A 324 0.68 4.30 7.40
CA ARG A 324 0.26 5.09 8.56
C ARG A 324 -0.14 4.17 9.69
N TYR A 325 0.11 4.62 10.91
CA TYR A 325 -0.27 3.91 12.11
C TYR A 325 -1.31 4.72 12.88
N ALA A 326 -2.22 3.98 13.52
CA ALA A 326 -3.19 4.56 14.43
C ALA A 326 -3.39 3.66 15.65
N THR A 327 -3.63 4.28 16.79
CA THR A 327 -4.06 3.61 18.02
C THR A 327 -5.54 3.91 18.24
N VAL A 328 -6.35 2.85 18.39
CA VAL A 328 -7.80 2.95 18.51
C VAL A 328 -8.26 2.25 19.78
N THR A 329 -8.95 2.97 20.66
CA THR A 329 -9.53 2.40 21.88
C THR A 329 -11.04 2.29 21.74
N LEU A 330 -11.55 1.07 21.88
CA LEU A 330 -12.94 0.70 21.67
C LEU A 330 -13.52 0.02 22.92
N LEU A 331 -14.81 0.21 23.18
CA LEU A 331 -15.57 -0.69 24.05
C LEU A 331 -16.35 -1.67 23.20
N VAL A 332 -16.15 -2.96 23.45
CA VAL A 332 -16.61 -4.06 22.60
C VAL A 332 -17.29 -5.12 23.45
N ASP A 333 -18.32 -5.75 22.89
CA ASP A 333 -18.86 -6.99 23.41
C ASP A 333 -17.84 -8.12 23.26
N SER A 334 -17.35 -8.67 24.37
CA SER A 334 -16.27 -9.66 24.36
C SER A 334 -16.60 -10.87 23.50
N ALA A 335 -17.87 -11.27 23.42
CA ALA A 335 -18.29 -12.43 22.64
C ALA A 335 -18.21 -12.19 21.13
N MET A 336 -18.18 -10.92 20.71
CA MET A 336 -18.15 -10.53 19.29
C MET A 336 -16.83 -9.88 18.86
N ALA A 337 -15.79 -9.93 19.71
CA ALA A 337 -14.47 -9.37 19.38
C ALA A 337 -13.90 -9.86 18.04
N PRO A 338 -14.02 -11.15 17.63
CA PRO A 338 -13.53 -11.59 16.32
C PRO A 338 -14.10 -10.81 15.13
N ARG A 339 -15.38 -10.42 15.18
CA ARG A 339 -16.02 -9.63 14.12
C ARG A 339 -15.39 -8.24 13.97
N VAL A 340 -14.81 -7.70 15.04
CA VAL A 340 -14.10 -6.42 14.99
C VAL A 340 -12.80 -6.60 14.19
N PHE A 341 -12.05 -7.68 14.42
CA PHE A 341 -10.83 -7.95 13.66
C PHE A 341 -11.12 -8.12 12.16
N ASP A 342 -12.14 -8.90 11.83
CA ASP A 342 -12.57 -9.12 10.43
C ASP A 342 -12.96 -7.80 9.75
N ALA A 343 -13.71 -6.94 10.44
CA ALA A 343 -14.17 -5.67 9.90
C ALA A 343 -13.03 -4.69 9.63
N PHE A 344 -12.02 -4.63 10.51
CA PHE A 344 -10.81 -3.85 10.27
C PHE A 344 -10.01 -4.41 9.10
N ALA A 345 -9.79 -5.72 9.04
CA ALA A 345 -9.07 -6.37 7.94
C ALA A 345 -9.76 -6.19 6.57
N ALA A 346 -11.10 -6.14 6.55
CA ALA A 346 -11.89 -5.91 5.36
C ALA A 346 -11.93 -4.43 4.90
N THR A 347 -11.41 -3.50 5.70
CA THR A 347 -11.51 -2.06 5.43
C THR A 347 -10.16 -1.48 5.02
N ASN A 348 -10.09 -0.96 3.79
CA ASN A 348 -8.99 -0.17 3.22
C ASN A 348 -7.55 -0.58 3.60
N LEU A 349 -7.17 -1.84 3.28
CA LEU A 349 -5.80 -2.36 3.48
C LEU A 349 -5.28 -2.16 4.92
N MET A 350 -6.17 -2.25 5.91
CA MET A 350 -5.79 -2.17 7.31
C MET A 350 -5.34 -3.53 7.85
N SER A 351 -4.40 -3.51 8.77
CA SER A 351 -3.93 -4.67 9.51
C SER A 351 -3.80 -4.30 10.98
N ILE A 352 -4.31 -5.15 11.86
CA ILE A 352 -4.13 -4.98 13.30
C ILE A 352 -2.81 -5.65 13.67
N ILE A 353 -1.90 -4.89 14.27
CA ILE A 353 -0.53 -5.34 14.55
C ILE A 353 -0.27 -5.52 16.05
N ASP A 354 -1.11 -4.93 16.90
CA ASP A 354 -1.07 -5.13 18.36
C ASP A 354 -2.48 -4.97 18.94
N VAL A 355 -2.78 -5.73 20.00
CA VAL A 355 -4.09 -5.79 20.64
C VAL A 355 -3.91 -5.95 22.14
N ASP A 356 -4.47 -5.02 22.90
CA ASP A 356 -4.64 -5.12 24.34
C ASP A 356 -6.14 -5.18 24.68
N ILE A 357 -6.54 -6.13 25.55
CA ILE A 357 -7.93 -6.36 25.93
C ILE A 357 -8.05 -6.39 27.45
N VAL A 358 -8.80 -5.44 27.99
CA VAL A 358 -9.02 -5.30 29.43
C VAL A 358 -10.52 -5.34 29.72
N ARG A 359 -10.94 -6.09 30.74
CA ARG A 359 -12.34 -6.11 31.18
C ARG A 359 -12.74 -4.75 31.76
N VAL A 360 -13.94 -4.26 31.41
CA VAL A 360 -14.52 -3.09 32.07
C VAL A 360 -15.27 -3.55 33.32
N GLU A 361 -14.77 -3.18 34.50
CA GLU A 361 -15.33 -3.66 35.77
C GLU A 361 -16.57 -2.88 36.21
N ASP A 362 -16.56 -1.54 36.14
CA ASP A 362 -17.65 -0.71 36.65
C ASP A 362 -18.51 -0.07 35.55
N LEU A 363 -19.47 -0.84 35.02
CA LEU A 363 -20.48 -0.32 34.10
C LEU A 363 -21.45 0.68 34.76
N ARG A 364 -21.49 0.82 36.09
CA ARG A 364 -22.40 1.75 36.78
C ARG A 364 -21.97 3.19 36.55
N GLU A 365 -20.66 3.47 36.49
CA GLU A 365 -20.18 4.81 36.15
C GLU A 365 -20.56 5.21 34.73
N HIS A 366 -20.45 4.28 33.79
CA HIS A 366 -20.90 4.47 32.41
C HIS A 366 -22.41 4.74 32.35
N LEU A 367 -23.21 3.99 33.12
CA LEU A 367 -24.66 4.22 33.21
C LEU A 367 -25.00 5.58 33.83
N ARG A 368 -24.26 6.02 34.86
CA ARG A 368 -24.43 7.37 35.45
C ARG A 368 -24.14 8.47 34.42
N ALA A 369 -23.19 8.24 33.53
CA ALA A 369 -22.88 9.12 32.40
C ALA A 369 -23.85 8.98 31.20
N GLY A 370 -24.88 8.12 31.30
CA GLY A 370 -25.92 7.96 30.28
C GLY A 370 -25.64 6.90 29.22
N TYR A 371 -24.58 6.12 29.36
CA TYR A 371 -24.23 5.05 28.43
C TYR A 371 -24.97 3.75 28.79
N VAL A 372 -25.61 3.14 27.79
CA VAL A 372 -26.19 1.79 27.89
C VAL A 372 -25.65 0.98 26.72
N TYR A 373 -24.96 -0.12 27.03
CA TYR A 373 -24.24 -0.90 26.02
C TYR A 373 -24.98 -2.16 25.58
N THR A 374 -25.79 -2.75 26.44
CA THR A 374 -26.43 -4.05 26.21
C THR A 374 -27.80 -4.07 26.88
N ARG A 375 -28.70 -4.92 26.38
CA ARG A 375 -29.96 -5.26 27.09
C ARG A 375 -29.82 -6.47 27.99
N SER A 376 -28.86 -7.34 27.68
CA SER A 376 -28.57 -8.59 28.38
C SER A 376 -27.22 -8.47 29.11
N PRO A 377 -26.96 -9.29 30.14
CA PRO A 377 -25.65 -9.31 30.79
C PRO A 377 -24.58 -9.79 29.79
N ALA A 378 -23.94 -8.84 29.10
CA ALA A 378 -22.81 -9.11 28.23
C ALA A 378 -21.55 -8.52 28.88
N SER A 379 -20.45 -9.23 28.74
CA SER A 379 -19.15 -8.77 29.21
C SER A 379 -18.62 -7.73 28.21
N ILE A 380 -18.49 -6.49 28.68
CA ILE A 380 -17.87 -5.42 27.89
C ILE A 380 -16.38 -5.39 28.21
N VAL A 381 -15.57 -5.37 27.15
CA VAL A 381 -14.12 -5.20 27.23
C VAL A 381 -13.72 -3.89 26.57
N ARG A 382 -12.68 -3.27 27.12
CA ARG A 382 -11.93 -2.22 26.45
C ARG A 382 -10.85 -2.88 25.62
N MET A 383 -10.86 -2.60 24.32
CA MET A 383 -9.87 -3.10 23.37
C MET A 383 -9.07 -1.93 22.83
N THR A 384 -7.76 -1.96 23.00
CA THR A 384 -6.83 -1.01 22.40
C THR A 384 -6.13 -1.70 21.24
N LEU A 385 -6.37 -1.19 20.03
CA LEU A 385 -5.82 -1.72 18.79
C LEU A 385 -4.72 -0.81 18.29
N ARG A 386 -3.59 -1.38 17.89
CA ARG A 386 -2.66 -0.73 16.99
C ARG A 386 -2.94 -1.18 15.57
N VAL A 387 -3.28 -0.22 14.72
CA VAL A 387 -3.68 -0.44 13.34
C VAL A 387 -2.63 0.14 12.41
N GLU A 388 -2.23 -0.65 11.44
CA GLU A 388 -1.42 -0.26 10.29
C GLU A 388 -2.34 -0.11 9.08
N THR A 389 -2.19 0.96 8.31
CA THR A 389 -2.94 1.19 7.06
C THR A 389 -2.00 1.56 5.91
N LEU A 390 -2.26 0.99 4.73
CA LEU A 390 -1.47 1.23 3.53
C LEU A 390 -2.14 2.26 2.61
N TRP A 391 -1.31 3.12 2.03
CA TRP A 391 -1.74 4.19 1.14
C TRP A 391 -0.89 4.15 -0.13
N LEU A 392 -1.51 3.76 -1.25
CA LEU A 392 -0.81 3.62 -2.52
C LEU A 392 -0.48 4.99 -3.11
N ARG A 393 0.78 5.17 -3.49
CA ARG A 393 1.29 6.44 -4.02
C ARG A 393 0.68 6.82 -5.36
N ASP A 394 0.18 5.85 -6.11
CA ASP A 394 -0.43 6.08 -7.43
C ASP A 394 -1.51 7.15 -7.43
N TRP A 395 -2.34 7.19 -6.40
CA TRP A 395 -3.44 8.16 -6.32
C TRP A 395 -3.17 9.25 -5.28
N THR A 396 -2.43 8.96 -4.21
CA THR A 396 -2.13 9.99 -3.19
C THR A 396 -1.17 11.04 -3.73
N MET A 397 -0.22 10.65 -4.61
CA MET A 397 0.73 11.58 -5.22
C MET A 397 0.10 12.53 -6.23
N GLU A 398 -1.05 12.18 -6.82
CA GLU A 398 -1.81 13.09 -7.69
C GLU A 398 -2.29 14.33 -6.92
N LEU A 399 -2.58 14.14 -5.62
CA LEU A 399 -3.11 15.18 -4.73
C LEU A 399 -2.01 15.80 -3.85
N ALA A 400 -0.88 15.13 -3.67
CA ALA A 400 0.17 15.58 -2.77
C ALA A 400 0.80 16.92 -3.24
N PRO A 401 1.01 17.89 -2.32
CA PRO A 401 1.74 19.12 -2.62
C PRO A 401 3.17 18.86 -3.15
N PRO A 402 3.76 19.77 -3.94
CA PRO A 402 5.11 19.59 -4.50
C PRO A 402 6.19 19.29 -3.45
N GLU A 403 6.14 19.94 -2.29
CA GLU A 403 7.08 19.68 -1.18
C GLU A 403 6.92 18.28 -0.60
N VAL A 404 5.67 17.82 -0.44
CA VAL A 404 5.38 16.47 0.03
C VAL A 404 5.83 15.44 -1.00
N ARG A 405 5.55 15.67 -2.29
CA ARG A 405 6.01 14.78 -3.36
C ARG A 405 7.53 14.65 -3.35
N ARG A 406 8.24 15.78 -3.26
CA ARG A 406 9.71 15.80 -3.15
C ARG A 406 10.21 15.05 -1.91
N ALA A 407 9.56 15.21 -0.77
CA ALA A 407 9.92 14.47 0.45
C ALA A 407 9.73 12.95 0.24
N LEU A 408 8.59 12.54 -0.31
CA LEU A 408 8.27 11.12 -0.50
C LEU A 408 9.13 10.43 -1.57
N THR A 409 9.55 11.15 -2.62
CA THR A 409 10.39 10.59 -3.71
C THR A 409 11.89 10.81 -3.52
N GLY A 410 12.32 11.53 -2.47
CA GLY A 410 13.74 11.75 -2.18
C GLY A 410 14.39 12.85 -3.02
N GLY A 411 13.64 13.86 -3.46
CA GLY A 411 14.16 15.05 -4.17
C GLY A 411 14.68 14.81 -5.59
N GLY A 412 14.79 13.56 -6.04
CA GLY A 412 14.95 13.22 -7.45
C GLY A 412 13.60 13.47 -8.14
N GLY A 413 13.52 14.49 -8.99
CA GLY A 413 12.31 14.80 -9.74
C GLY A 413 11.79 13.55 -10.44
N MET A 414 10.51 13.23 -10.22
CA MET A 414 9.77 12.34 -11.12
C MET A 414 9.90 12.95 -12.50
N GLY A 415 10.76 12.36 -13.34
CA GLY A 415 10.72 12.58 -14.76
C GLY A 415 9.29 12.31 -15.20
N GLU A 416 8.68 13.34 -15.78
CA GLU A 416 7.43 13.30 -16.53
C GLU A 416 7.27 11.92 -17.18
N ALA A 417 6.17 11.23 -16.87
CA ALA A 417 5.91 9.87 -17.34
C ALA A 417 6.02 9.83 -18.86
N GLY A 418 7.17 9.36 -19.34
CA GLY A 418 7.45 9.18 -20.74
C GLY A 418 6.46 8.16 -21.31
N ASP A 419 5.79 8.59 -22.37
CA ASP A 419 4.98 7.79 -23.29
C ASP A 419 5.47 6.32 -23.39
N PRO A 420 4.61 5.31 -23.11
CA PRO A 420 5.02 3.89 -23.14
C PRO A 420 5.32 3.34 -24.54
N THR A 421 5.38 4.18 -25.58
CA THR A 421 5.72 3.74 -26.93
C THR A 421 7.24 3.72 -27.17
N GLY A 422 7.84 2.54 -27.01
CA GLY A 422 8.88 2.07 -27.93
C GLY A 422 10.31 2.51 -27.67
N GLY A 423 10.99 1.87 -26.73
CA GLY A 423 12.44 1.89 -26.62
C GLY A 423 12.99 0.58 -26.06
N ALA A 424 13.33 -0.36 -26.94
CA ALA A 424 14.01 -1.59 -26.55
C ALA A 424 15.27 -1.26 -25.72
N PRO A 425 15.54 -1.97 -24.61
CA PRO A 425 16.67 -1.67 -23.75
C PRO A 425 17.98 -1.88 -24.52
N ARG A 426 18.74 -0.79 -24.71
CA ARG A 426 20.14 -0.86 -25.16
C ARG A 426 20.94 -1.59 -24.09
N ARG A 427 21.32 -2.83 -24.38
CA ARG A 427 22.29 -3.60 -23.57
C ARG A 427 23.60 -2.83 -23.49
N SER A 428 24.03 -2.51 -22.28
CA SER A 428 25.42 -2.12 -22.00
C SER A 428 26.36 -3.24 -22.44
N PRO A 429 27.48 -2.94 -23.13
CA PRO A 429 28.43 -3.96 -23.55
C PRO A 429 29.08 -4.61 -22.31
N ALA A 430 29.09 -5.94 -22.31
CA ALA A 430 29.68 -6.75 -21.25
C ALA A 430 31.15 -6.37 -21.02
N ARG A 431 31.46 -6.03 -19.78
CA ARG A 431 32.82 -5.77 -19.30
C ARG A 431 33.60 -7.09 -19.29
N ALA A 432 34.71 -7.13 -20.02
CA ALA A 432 35.59 -8.29 -20.10
C ALA A 432 36.08 -8.74 -18.70
N PRO A 433 36.22 -10.05 -18.45
CA PRO A 433 36.68 -10.55 -17.15
C PRO A 433 38.14 -10.15 -16.88
N ALA A 434 38.36 -9.55 -15.72
CA ALA A 434 39.67 -9.19 -15.23
C ALA A 434 40.54 -10.45 -15.00
N ARG A 435 41.77 -10.40 -15.50
CA ARG A 435 42.81 -11.41 -15.32
C ARG A 435 43.16 -11.55 -13.83
N ALA A 436 43.12 -12.77 -13.30
CA ALA A 436 43.55 -13.07 -11.94
C ALA A 436 45.05 -12.72 -11.73
N PRO A 437 45.42 -12.14 -10.57
CA PRO A 437 46.82 -11.86 -10.26
C PRO A 437 47.58 -13.14 -9.89
N ARG A 438 48.81 -13.24 -10.41
CA ARG A 438 49.80 -14.28 -10.08
C ARG A 438 50.22 -14.16 -8.62
N ALA A 439 50.15 -15.27 -7.89
CA ALA A 439 50.75 -15.42 -6.56
C ALA A 439 52.28 -15.31 -6.65
N GLY A 440 52.86 -14.36 -5.90
CA GLY A 440 54.29 -14.29 -5.62
C GLY A 440 54.60 -14.97 -4.27
N PRO A 441 55.85 -15.44 -4.06
CA PRO A 441 56.21 -16.20 -2.88
C PRO A 441 56.41 -15.31 -1.65
N THR A 442 55.70 -15.61 -0.57
CA THR A 442 55.89 -14.99 0.75
C THR A 442 57.14 -15.57 1.41
N ARG A 443 58.11 -14.69 1.64
CA ARG A 443 59.32 -14.91 2.45
C ARG A 443 59.02 -14.48 3.88
N GLY A 444 59.46 -15.31 4.83
CA GLY A 444 59.20 -15.17 6.26
C GLY A 444 59.79 -13.92 6.92
N GLY A 445 59.28 -13.66 8.12
CA GLY A 445 59.78 -12.67 9.06
C GLY A 445 59.22 -12.97 10.44
N ASP A 446 60.12 -13.34 11.33
CA ASP A 446 59.93 -13.58 12.76
C ASP A 446 59.42 -12.36 13.54
N GLY A 447 58.79 -12.63 14.68
CA GLY A 447 59.07 -11.86 15.91
C GLY A 447 57.88 -11.17 16.58
N PRO A 448 57.90 -11.03 17.93
CA PRO A 448 56.74 -11.23 18.80
C PRO A 448 56.28 -9.94 19.51
N ASP A 449 55.36 -10.13 20.47
CA ASP A 449 54.82 -9.20 21.50
C ASP A 449 53.30 -9.04 21.29
N GLY A 450 52.41 -9.56 22.15
CA GLY A 450 52.40 -9.43 23.59
C GLY A 450 51.41 -8.31 23.95
N TYR A 451 50.14 -8.64 24.20
CA TYR A 451 49.26 -7.82 25.04
C TYR A 451 48.12 -8.67 25.62
N ASP A 452 48.03 -8.53 26.93
CA ASP A 452 47.12 -9.11 27.90
C ASP A 452 45.99 -8.09 28.18
N SER A 453 44.78 -8.56 28.46
CA SER A 453 43.60 -7.91 29.09
C SER A 453 42.34 -8.62 28.57
N ASP A 454 41.58 -9.38 29.35
CA ASP A 454 40.97 -9.16 30.66
C ASP A 454 39.80 -8.15 30.64
N SER A 455 38.76 -8.47 31.41
CA SER A 455 37.40 -7.93 31.51
C SER A 455 36.42 -8.42 30.42
N GLY A 456 35.26 -8.98 30.72
CA GLY A 456 34.49 -9.02 31.97
C GLY A 456 33.02 -8.99 31.56
N GLU A 457 32.37 -10.16 31.54
CA GLU A 457 30.94 -10.31 31.27
C GLU A 457 30.15 -10.14 32.58
N GLU A 458 29.39 -9.05 32.69
CA GLU A 458 28.13 -8.98 33.42
C GLU A 458 27.27 -7.91 32.74
N TRP A 459 26.12 -8.32 32.19
CA TRP A 459 24.77 -7.75 32.35
C TRP A 459 23.75 -8.66 31.64
#